data_AF-A0A2V9SDR4-F1
#
_entry.id   AF-A0A2V9SDR4-F1
#
_cell.length_a   1.000
_cell.length_b   1.000
_cell.length_c   1.000
_cell.angle_alpha   90.00
_cell.angle_beta   90.00
_cell.angle_gamma   90.00
#
_symmetry.space_group_name_H-M   'P 1'
#
loop_
_entity.id
_entity.type
_entity.pdbx_description
1 polymer ?
#
loop_
_entity_poly.entity_id
_entity_poly.type
_entity_poly.pdbx_seq_one_letter_code
_entity_poly.pdbx_strand_id
1 'polypeptide(L)'
;MGPLTTTPSFSVMKWNNPDTILQASAFATQATTTTGSLPVPGEGPGCATGAGLPVVPPCAFGPNGMTNATLTDATGKAHFWSQFFYADFILNNQIKTGLARLPLNLLLEYENNLSAKDHPLDPNGLELTNLGKQSHAYLAEISLGQAKNKNDIQIGYAWARQEQDSALASFVESDQRAPTNILQHRIFGSWKLRNNVTAAYTLWVGRTLNINLQHAVVASGTAPGTAEPNLRRMQFDLVYSF
;
A
#
# COMPACT_ATOMS: atom_id res chain seq x y z
N MET A 1 30.64 -18.53 1.69
CA MET A 1 29.36 -17.92 2.10
C MET A 1 28.63 -18.91 3.01
N GLY A 2 28.26 -18.51 4.21
CA GLY A 2 27.60 -19.36 5.22
C GLY A 2 26.15 -19.73 4.86
N PRO A 3 25.43 -20.43 5.76
CA PRO A 3 24.03 -20.79 5.55
C PRO A 3 23.10 -19.57 5.56
N LEU A 4 23.51 -18.46 6.18
CA LEU A 4 22.81 -17.17 6.16
C LEU A 4 23.51 -16.21 5.20
N THR A 5 22.72 -15.53 4.37
CA THR A 5 23.10 -14.35 3.60
C THR A 5 22.19 -13.21 4.02
N THR A 6 22.78 -12.08 4.38
CA THR A 6 22.06 -10.87 4.79
C THR A 6 22.50 -9.71 3.92
N THR A 7 21.54 -8.99 3.37
CA THR A 7 21.74 -7.83 2.51
C THR A 7 20.93 -6.67 3.06
N PRO A 8 21.54 -5.83 3.91
CA PRO A 8 20.93 -4.58 4.32
C PRO A 8 21.03 -3.54 3.20
N SER A 9 20.00 -2.73 3.03
CA SER A 9 20.02 -1.53 2.20
C SER A 9 19.34 -0.39 2.91
N PHE A 10 19.87 0.81 2.70
CA PHE A 10 19.28 2.04 3.19
C PHE A 10 19.21 3.03 2.04
N SER A 11 18.06 3.68 1.88
CA SER A 11 17.83 4.67 0.85
C SER A 11 17.23 5.94 1.46
N VAL A 12 17.52 7.06 0.80
CA VAL A 12 16.96 8.36 1.14
C VAL A 12 16.43 8.99 -0.13
N MET A 13 15.14 9.30 -0.18
CA MET A 13 14.47 9.78 -1.40
C MET A 13 13.56 10.97 -1.10
N LYS A 14 13.84 12.11 -1.73
CA LYS A 14 12.99 13.31 -1.63
C LYS A 14 12.16 13.48 -2.90
N TRP A 15 10.85 13.57 -2.73
CA TRP A 15 9.96 14.02 -3.78
C TRP A 15 10.00 15.53 -3.87
N ASN A 16 10.45 16.06 -5.01
CA ASN A 16 10.38 17.49 -5.27
C ASN A 16 9.04 17.82 -5.94
N ASN A 17 8.31 18.75 -5.35
CA ASN A 17 6.98 19.19 -5.82
C ASN A 17 5.93 18.06 -5.88
N PRO A 18 5.73 17.25 -4.81
CA PRO A 18 4.76 16.16 -4.81
C PRO A 18 3.34 16.65 -5.11
N ASP A 19 2.99 17.88 -4.75
CA ASP A 19 1.69 18.50 -5.07
C ASP A 19 1.36 18.49 -6.57
N THR A 20 2.36 18.48 -7.45
CA THR A 20 2.13 18.37 -8.90
C THR A 20 1.51 17.03 -9.28
N ILE A 21 1.81 15.97 -8.53
CA ILE A 21 1.22 14.63 -8.72
C ILE A 21 -0.26 14.69 -8.33
N LEU A 22 -0.58 15.35 -7.22
CA LEU A 22 -1.97 15.55 -6.77
C LEU A 22 -2.78 16.42 -7.76
N GLN A 23 -2.15 17.47 -8.30
CA GLN A 23 -2.78 18.35 -9.29
C GLN A 23 -2.93 17.67 -10.66
N ALA A 24 -2.04 16.74 -11.01
CA ALA A 24 -2.13 15.93 -12.22
C ALA A 24 -3.13 14.77 -12.08
N SER A 25 -3.27 14.16 -10.90
CA SER A 25 -4.21 13.05 -10.66
C SER A 25 -5.67 13.49 -10.70
N ALA A 26 -5.96 14.77 -10.46
CA ALA A 26 -7.27 15.36 -10.76
C ALA A 26 -7.69 15.15 -12.24
N PHE A 27 -6.73 15.08 -13.18
CA PHE A 27 -7.00 14.81 -14.60
C PHE A 27 -7.18 13.31 -14.93
N ALA A 28 -6.69 12.40 -14.08
CA ALA A 28 -6.83 10.95 -14.29
C ALA A 28 -8.22 10.40 -13.88
N THR A 29 -9.09 11.22 -13.27
CA THR A 29 -10.53 10.92 -13.13
C THR A 29 -11.29 10.84 -14.45
N GLN A 30 -10.61 11.11 -15.58
CA GLN A 30 -11.14 10.96 -16.93
C GLN A 30 -10.29 9.99 -17.79
N ALA A 31 -9.72 8.93 -17.20
CA ALA A 31 -9.27 7.80 -18.02
C ALA A 31 -10.48 7.35 -18.87
N THR A 32 -10.37 7.60 -20.18
CA THR A 32 -11.42 7.53 -21.19
C THR A 32 -12.45 6.43 -20.93
N THR A 33 -13.71 6.83 -20.75
CA THR A 33 -14.87 5.96 -20.93
C THR A 33 -14.89 5.48 -22.38
N THR A 34 -14.31 4.31 -22.64
CA THR A 34 -14.61 3.55 -23.86
C THR A 34 -16.06 3.08 -23.76
N THR A 35 -16.98 3.85 -24.35
CA THR A 35 -18.34 3.47 -24.76
C THR A 35 -18.97 2.31 -23.97
N GLY A 36 -19.43 2.60 -22.76
CA GLY A 36 -20.03 1.64 -21.86
C GLY A 36 -19.86 2.14 -20.44
N SER A 37 -20.93 2.18 -19.67
CA SER A 37 -21.00 2.70 -18.30
C SER A 37 -20.30 1.81 -17.27
N LEU A 38 -19.07 1.39 -17.56
CA LEU A 38 -18.18 0.70 -16.64
C LEU A 38 -17.14 1.73 -16.17
N PRO A 39 -17.26 2.27 -14.94
CA PRO A 39 -16.21 3.13 -14.39
C PRO A 39 -14.92 2.30 -14.27
N VAL A 40 -13.88 2.68 -15.00
CA VAL A 40 -12.52 2.18 -14.80
C VAL A 40 -11.92 3.02 -13.67
N PRO A 41 -11.52 2.44 -12.53
CA PRO A 41 -10.85 3.21 -11.48
C PRO A 41 -9.44 3.59 -11.96
N GLY A 42 -9.31 4.76 -12.58
CA GLY A 42 -8.02 5.43 -12.71
C GLY A 42 -7.49 5.86 -11.34
N GLU A 43 -6.22 6.26 -11.28
CA GLU A 43 -5.64 6.98 -10.13
C GLU A 43 -6.31 8.36 -9.97
N GLY A 44 -7.55 8.35 -9.51
CA GLY A 44 -8.30 9.53 -9.09
C GLY A 44 -8.36 9.58 -7.56
N PRO A 45 -8.90 10.66 -6.98
CA PRO A 45 -8.99 10.83 -5.52
C PRO A 45 -9.82 9.73 -4.83
N GLY A 46 -10.49 8.86 -5.58
CA GLY A 46 -11.13 7.66 -5.06
C GLY A 46 -12.12 8.01 -3.97
N CYS A 47 -11.86 7.54 -2.76
CA CYS A 47 -12.74 7.65 -1.61
C CYS A 47 -12.43 8.82 -0.69
N ALA A 48 -11.71 9.82 -1.21
CA ALA A 48 -11.46 11.07 -0.51
C ALA A 48 -12.79 11.75 -0.12
N THR A 49 -13.17 11.64 1.15
CA THR A 49 -14.28 12.39 1.74
C THR A 49 -13.73 13.64 2.42
N GLY A 50 -14.33 14.80 2.13
CA GLY A 50 -13.78 16.10 2.55
C GLY A 50 -12.71 16.64 1.59
N ALA A 51 -12.33 17.90 1.74
CA ALA A 51 -11.34 18.63 0.91
C ALA A 51 -11.69 18.91 -0.57
N GLY A 52 -12.96 18.77 -0.99
CA GLY A 52 -13.40 19.20 -2.33
C GLY A 52 -12.98 18.28 -3.49
N LEU A 53 -12.48 17.08 -3.20
CA LEU A 53 -12.10 16.08 -4.20
C LEU A 53 -13.33 15.26 -4.67
N PRO A 54 -13.41 14.87 -5.96
CA PRO A 54 -14.52 14.06 -6.47
C PRO A 54 -14.51 12.62 -5.90
N VAL A 55 -15.66 12.14 -5.41
CA VAL A 55 -15.84 10.77 -4.88
C VAL A 55 -16.44 9.86 -5.95
N VAL A 56 -15.84 8.68 -6.16
CA VAL A 56 -16.38 7.65 -7.07
C VAL A 56 -16.61 6.32 -6.32
N PRO A 57 -17.87 5.93 -6.02
CA PRO A 57 -18.19 4.63 -5.42
C PRO A 57 -17.88 3.42 -6.34
N PRO A 58 -17.71 2.18 -5.83
CA PRO A 58 -17.78 1.77 -4.42
C PRO A 58 -16.46 1.92 -3.67
N CYS A 59 -16.55 2.48 -2.46
CA CYS A 59 -15.38 2.95 -1.72
C CYS A 59 -14.74 1.99 -0.72
N ALA A 60 -15.14 0.72 -0.74
CA ALA A 60 -14.68 -0.27 0.22
C ALA A 60 -13.36 -0.96 -0.18
N PHE A 61 -12.97 -0.90 -1.45
CA PHE A 61 -11.72 -1.43 -1.99
C PHE A 61 -11.25 -0.53 -3.15
N GLY A 62 -10.11 0.12 -2.98
CA GLY A 62 -9.60 1.07 -3.96
C GLY A 62 -8.10 1.18 -3.84
N PRO A 63 -7.32 0.27 -4.43
CA PRO A 63 -5.86 0.33 -4.36
C PRO A 63 -5.25 1.58 -5.03
N ASN A 64 -6.05 2.27 -5.87
CA ASN A 64 -5.67 3.49 -6.57
C ASN A 64 -6.29 4.75 -5.93
N GLY A 65 -6.88 4.64 -4.73
CA GLY A 65 -7.53 5.76 -4.04
C GLY A 65 -6.50 6.70 -3.37
N MET A 66 -6.85 7.97 -3.17
CA MET A 66 -5.98 8.88 -2.44
C MET A 66 -6.26 8.81 -0.94
N THR A 67 -5.29 8.33 -0.15
CA THR A 67 -5.39 8.21 1.31
C THR A 67 -4.54 9.21 2.07
N ASN A 68 -3.54 9.83 1.42
CA ASN A 68 -2.73 10.87 2.06
C ASN A 68 -3.60 12.08 2.44
N ALA A 69 -3.21 12.78 3.51
CA ALA A 69 -3.89 13.99 3.92
C ALA A 69 -3.63 15.14 2.92
N THR A 70 -4.64 15.96 2.66
CA THR A 70 -4.58 17.10 1.75
C THR A 70 -5.30 18.32 2.31
N LEU A 71 -4.88 19.50 1.87
CA LEU A 71 -5.54 20.77 2.11
C LEU A 71 -5.83 21.47 0.78
N THR A 72 -6.86 22.30 0.74
CA THR A 72 -7.11 23.18 -0.41
C THR A 72 -6.68 24.60 -0.04
N ASP A 73 -5.86 25.22 -0.90
CA ASP A 73 -5.39 26.59 -0.69
C ASP A 73 -6.48 27.64 -1.01
N ALA A 74 -6.17 28.92 -0.75
CA ALA A 74 -7.09 30.02 -1.02
C ALA A 74 -7.43 30.21 -2.51
N THR A 75 -6.66 29.60 -3.42
CA THR A 75 -6.90 29.62 -4.87
C THR A 75 -7.69 28.42 -5.37
N GLY A 76 -8.08 27.51 -4.46
CA GLY A 76 -8.83 26.30 -4.78
C GLY A 76 -7.96 25.13 -5.25
N LYS A 77 -6.64 25.18 -5.07
CA LYS A 77 -5.73 24.08 -5.44
C LYS A 77 -5.49 23.14 -4.28
N ALA A 78 -5.50 21.84 -4.57
CA ALA A 78 -5.17 20.81 -3.60
C ALA A 78 -3.65 20.67 -3.43
N HIS A 79 -3.22 20.53 -2.18
CA HIS A 79 -1.84 20.28 -1.76
C HIS A 79 -1.80 19.12 -0.78
N PHE A 80 -0.71 18.36 -0.78
CA PHE A 80 -0.50 17.40 0.29
C PHE A 80 -0.26 18.13 1.60
N TRP A 81 -0.89 17.66 2.68
CA TRP A 81 -0.67 18.18 4.03
C TRP A 81 0.79 17.97 4.45
N SER A 82 1.29 16.75 4.21
CA SER A 82 2.68 16.34 4.39
C SER A 82 3.46 16.48 3.08
N GLN A 83 4.75 16.83 3.16
CA GLN A 83 5.67 16.65 2.04
C GLN A 83 6.36 15.27 2.20
N PHE A 84 7.04 14.79 1.17
CA PHE A 84 7.52 13.40 1.14
C PHE A 84 9.04 13.33 0.99
N PHE A 85 9.71 13.01 2.10
CA PHE A 85 11.14 12.76 2.16
C PHE A 85 11.41 11.48 2.94
N TYR A 86 11.70 10.38 2.24
CA TYR A 86 11.80 9.06 2.83
C TYR A 86 13.21 8.77 3.31
N ALA A 87 13.28 8.17 4.49
CA ALA A 87 14.37 7.31 4.90
C ALA A 87 13.83 5.88 4.97
N ASP A 88 14.37 5.00 4.14
CA ASP A 88 13.90 3.63 3.97
C ASP A 88 15.05 2.65 4.26
N PHE A 89 14.79 1.70 5.15
CA PHE A 89 15.72 0.64 5.52
C PHE A 89 15.10 -0.73 5.24
N ILE A 90 15.74 -1.50 4.37
CA ILE A 90 15.35 -2.86 4.04
C ILE A 90 16.45 -3.82 4.52
N LEU A 91 16.03 -4.90 5.17
CA LEU A 91 16.89 -6.01 5.55
C LEU A 91 16.39 -7.29 4.87
N ASN A 92 17.10 -7.73 3.83
CA ASN A 92 16.81 -8.96 3.12
C ASN A 92 17.72 -10.09 3.60
N ASN A 93 17.15 -11.15 4.15
CA ASN A 93 17.87 -12.32 4.63
C ASN A 93 17.44 -13.55 3.85
N GLN A 94 18.41 -14.36 3.45
CA GLN A 94 18.20 -15.69 2.89
C GLN A 94 18.99 -16.73 3.69
N ILE A 95 18.28 -17.73 4.17
CA ILE A 95 18.80 -18.86 4.93
C ILE A 95 18.67 -20.11 4.07
N LYS A 96 19.81 -20.73 3.77
CA LYS A 96 19.87 -22.06 3.16
C LYS A 96 19.40 -23.08 4.19
N THR A 97 18.36 -23.83 3.83
CA THR A 97 17.96 -25.01 4.59
C THR A 97 18.69 -26.24 4.07
N GLY A 98 18.50 -27.41 4.70
CA GLY A 98 19.00 -28.69 4.18
C GLY A 98 18.37 -29.12 2.84
N LEU A 99 17.31 -28.44 2.40
CA LEU A 99 16.61 -28.70 1.14
C LEU A 99 16.82 -27.53 0.18
N ALA A 100 17.59 -27.74 -0.88
CA ALA A 100 17.97 -26.68 -1.83
C ALA A 100 16.79 -25.94 -2.49
N ARG A 101 15.61 -26.59 -2.56
CA ARG A 101 14.37 -26.01 -3.11
C ARG A 101 13.56 -25.22 -2.08
N LEU A 102 13.90 -25.31 -0.80
CA LEU A 102 13.18 -24.68 0.30
C LEU A 102 14.07 -23.73 1.10
N PRO A 103 14.71 -22.71 0.48
CA PRO A 103 15.36 -21.66 1.25
C PRO A 103 14.33 -20.89 2.08
N LEU A 104 14.72 -20.46 3.28
CA LEU A 104 13.92 -19.58 4.11
C LEU A 104 14.37 -18.14 3.86
N ASN A 105 13.44 -17.25 3.51
CA ASN A 105 13.71 -15.84 3.27
C ASN A 105 12.96 -15.00 4.33
N LEU A 106 13.61 -13.95 4.80
CA LEU A 106 13.04 -12.96 5.72
C LEU A 106 13.38 -11.57 5.19
N LEU A 107 12.36 -10.81 4.81
CA LEU A 107 12.45 -9.41 4.40
C LEU A 107 11.80 -8.54 5.48
N LEU A 108 12.55 -7.55 5.97
CA LEU A 108 12.04 -6.53 6.88
C LEU A 108 12.22 -5.18 6.22
N GLU A 109 11.25 -4.29 6.37
CA GLU A 109 11.32 -2.92 5.89
C GLU A 109 10.83 -1.96 6.97
N TYR A 110 11.51 -0.83 7.05
CA TYR A 110 11.11 0.31 7.83
C TYR A 110 11.29 1.57 6.99
N GLU A 111 10.19 2.22 6.68
CA GLU A 111 10.18 3.52 6.00
C GLU A 111 9.69 4.59 6.95
N ASN A 112 10.31 5.77 6.88
CA ASN A 112 9.89 6.95 7.59
C ASN A 112 9.90 8.17 6.68
N ASN A 113 8.75 8.83 6.53
CA ASN A 113 8.65 10.14 5.93
C ASN A 113 9.12 11.23 6.89
N LEU A 114 10.34 11.70 6.68
CA LEU A 114 11.00 12.76 7.44
C LEU A 114 10.35 14.14 7.27
N SER A 115 9.47 14.32 6.28
CA SER A 115 8.74 15.57 6.01
C SER A 115 7.25 15.47 6.32
N ALA A 116 6.80 14.40 6.98
CA ALA A 116 5.45 14.28 7.49
C ALA A 116 5.16 15.38 8.52
N LYS A 117 3.93 15.90 8.50
CA LYS A 117 3.47 16.87 9.50
C LYS A 117 3.37 16.24 10.89
N ASP A 118 3.60 17.06 11.90
CA ASP A 118 3.58 16.64 13.31
C ASP A 118 2.24 16.07 13.76
N HIS A 119 1.15 16.51 13.13
CA HIS A 119 -0.22 16.05 13.41
C HIS A 119 -0.98 15.85 12.09
N PRO A 120 -1.79 14.79 11.96
CA PRO A 120 -2.62 14.55 10.79
C PRO A 120 -3.93 15.35 10.84
N LEU A 121 -4.73 15.24 9.77
CA LEU A 121 -6.05 15.88 9.68
C LEU A 121 -7.18 14.89 9.98
N ASP A 122 -8.26 15.38 10.58
CA ASP A 122 -9.53 14.68 10.74
C ASP A 122 -10.35 14.70 9.42
N PRO A 123 -11.51 14.01 9.35
CA PRO A 123 -12.34 14.00 8.14
C PRO A 123 -12.90 15.37 7.74
N ASN A 124 -12.92 16.35 8.65
CA ASN A 124 -13.32 17.73 8.38
C ASN A 124 -12.14 18.63 7.95
N GLY A 125 -10.92 18.09 7.90
CA GLY A 125 -9.71 18.84 7.58
C GLY A 125 -9.13 19.63 8.76
N LEU A 126 -9.53 19.31 10.00
CA LEU A 126 -9.00 19.92 11.21
C LEU A 126 -7.81 19.10 11.75
N GLU A 127 -6.80 19.78 12.27
CA GLU A 127 -5.62 19.14 12.82
C GLU A 127 -5.92 18.36 14.11
N LEU A 128 -5.54 17.07 14.14
CA LEU A 128 -5.69 16.18 15.29
C LEU A 128 -4.46 16.24 16.19
N THR A 129 -4.39 17.28 17.03
CA THR A 129 -3.24 17.54 17.92
C THR A 129 -3.02 16.46 19.00
N ASN A 130 -4.02 15.61 19.24
CA ASN A 130 -3.92 14.46 20.13
C ASN A 130 -3.22 13.24 19.52
N LEU A 131 -2.89 13.29 18.22
CA LEU A 131 -2.23 12.21 17.49
C LEU A 131 -0.94 12.72 16.85
N GLY A 132 0.16 12.00 17.04
CA GLY A 132 1.44 12.34 16.42
C GLY A 132 1.48 12.06 14.92
N LYS A 133 2.59 12.45 14.29
CA LYS A 133 2.85 12.29 12.86
C LYS A 133 2.54 10.89 12.36
N GLN A 134 1.98 10.82 11.16
CA GLN A 134 1.60 9.57 10.48
C GLN A 134 2.65 9.25 9.40
N SER A 135 3.88 8.96 9.81
CA SER A 135 5.05 8.97 8.95
C SER A 135 5.68 7.61 8.67
N HIS A 136 5.23 6.52 9.30
CA HIS A 136 5.95 5.26 9.29
C HIS A 136 5.27 4.15 8.48
N ALA A 137 6.08 3.37 7.77
CA ALA A 137 5.69 2.07 7.24
C ALA A 137 6.59 0.98 7.84
N TYR A 138 5.99 -0.17 8.11
CA TYR A 138 6.67 -1.36 8.59
C TYR A 138 6.19 -2.55 7.76
N LEU A 139 7.13 -3.30 7.18
CA LEU A 139 6.87 -4.56 6.51
C LEU A 139 7.70 -5.67 7.15
N ALA A 140 7.09 -6.83 7.32
CA ALA A 140 7.80 -8.05 7.63
C ALA A 140 7.23 -9.17 6.78
N GLU A 141 8.06 -9.77 5.93
CA GLU A 141 7.71 -10.91 5.10
C GLU A 141 8.63 -12.09 5.41
N ILE A 142 8.04 -13.25 5.61
CA ILE A 142 8.75 -14.52 5.71
C ILE A 142 8.24 -15.47 4.63
N SER A 143 9.15 -16.13 3.91
CA SER A 143 8.77 -17.12 2.90
C SER A 143 9.69 -18.32 2.89
N LEU A 144 9.14 -19.49 2.59
CA LEU A 144 9.87 -20.73 2.42
C LEU A 144 9.69 -21.20 0.98
N GLY A 145 10.80 -21.52 0.31
CA GLY A 145 10.77 -21.98 -1.07
C GLY A 145 11.24 -20.96 -2.10
N GLN A 146 11.01 -21.30 -3.37
CA GLN A 146 11.38 -20.50 -4.53
C GLN A 146 10.52 -20.88 -5.73
N ALA A 147 10.62 -20.15 -6.83
CA ALA A 147 9.90 -20.43 -8.07
C ALA A 147 10.84 -20.45 -9.30
N LYS A 148 12.01 -21.11 -9.16
CA LYS A 148 13.06 -21.09 -10.19
C LYS A 148 12.91 -22.21 -11.22
N ASN A 149 12.73 -23.44 -10.75
CA ASN A 149 12.65 -24.64 -11.58
C ASN A 149 11.25 -25.24 -11.54
N LYS A 150 10.92 -26.07 -12.53
CA LYS A 150 9.70 -26.88 -12.49
C LYS A 150 9.57 -27.62 -11.15
N ASN A 151 8.35 -27.57 -10.60
CA ASN A 151 7.94 -28.11 -9.31
C ASN A 151 8.56 -27.43 -8.09
N ASP A 152 9.19 -26.27 -8.26
CA ASP A 152 9.50 -25.43 -7.11
C ASP A 152 8.20 -24.80 -6.58
N ILE A 153 8.10 -24.76 -5.26
CA ILE A 153 6.98 -24.19 -4.51
C ILE A 153 7.56 -23.09 -3.63
N GLN A 154 6.84 -21.99 -3.50
CA GLN A 154 7.10 -20.96 -2.50
C GLN A 154 5.82 -20.70 -1.73
N ILE A 155 5.91 -20.56 -0.41
CA ILE A 155 4.82 -20.13 0.46
C ILE A 155 5.33 -19.03 1.37
N GLY A 156 4.47 -18.09 1.73
CA GLY A 156 4.89 -17.00 2.60
C GLY A 156 3.75 -16.28 3.27
N TYR A 157 4.15 -15.45 4.22
CA TYR A 157 3.30 -14.56 4.98
C TYR A 157 4.00 -13.21 5.07
N ALA A 158 3.26 -12.14 4.80
CA ALA A 158 3.69 -10.78 5.06
C ALA A 158 2.72 -10.08 6.01
N TRP A 159 3.26 -9.20 6.84
CA TRP A 159 2.55 -8.25 7.66
C TRP A 159 3.02 -6.85 7.30
N ALA A 160 2.07 -5.95 7.07
CA ALA A 160 2.32 -4.55 6.78
C ALA A 160 1.50 -3.67 7.72
N ARG A 161 2.15 -2.66 8.30
CA ARG A 161 1.49 -1.52 8.94
C ARG A 161 2.01 -0.25 8.29
N GLN A 162 1.10 0.51 7.70
CA GLN A 162 1.45 1.72 6.97
C GLN A 162 0.60 2.89 7.46
N GLU A 163 1.23 3.95 7.92
CA GLU A 163 0.56 5.17 8.35
C GLU A 163 0.13 6.03 7.16
N GLN A 164 -0.74 7.01 7.38
CA GLN A 164 -1.39 7.77 6.32
C GLN A 164 -0.42 8.48 5.37
N ASP A 165 0.61 9.14 5.89
CA ASP A 165 1.55 9.96 5.13
C ASP A 165 2.95 9.35 5.14
N SER A 166 3.07 8.04 5.35
CA SER A 166 4.36 7.35 5.30
C SER A 166 4.94 7.32 3.89
N ALA A 167 4.08 7.16 2.88
CA ALA A 167 4.41 7.16 1.47
C ALA A 167 3.32 7.87 0.66
N LEU A 168 3.67 8.28 -0.56
CA LEU A 168 2.73 8.77 -1.55
C LEU A 168 1.82 7.62 -2.02
N ALA A 169 0.52 7.78 -1.82
CA ALA A 169 -0.49 6.75 -2.08
C ALA A 169 -0.47 6.22 -3.52
N SER A 170 -0.12 7.05 -4.51
CA SER A 170 -0.04 6.63 -5.92
C SER A 170 1.08 5.63 -6.24
N PHE A 171 2.10 5.50 -5.38
CA PHE A 171 3.26 4.63 -5.65
C PHE A 171 3.32 3.38 -4.76
N VAL A 172 2.30 3.17 -3.94
CA VAL A 172 2.24 2.01 -3.04
C VAL A 172 1.58 0.83 -3.74
N GLU A 173 1.78 -0.38 -3.20
CA GLU A 173 1.32 -1.61 -3.82
C GLU A 173 -0.19 -1.60 -4.13
N SER A 174 -0.52 -1.84 -5.40
CA SER A 174 -1.86 -1.72 -5.98
C SER A 174 -2.80 -2.88 -5.64
N ASP A 175 -2.39 -3.82 -4.80
CA ASP A 175 -3.25 -4.91 -4.35
C ASP A 175 -3.67 -4.81 -2.89
N GLN A 176 -3.15 -3.80 -2.20
CA GLN A 176 -3.47 -3.54 -0.80
C GLN A 176 -4.92 -3.08 -0.60
N ARG A 177 -5.40 -3.26 0.63
CA ARG A 177 -6.73 -2.82 1.09
C ARG A 177 -7.01 -1.35 0.78
N ALA A 178 -6.00 -0.52 0.99
CA ALA A 178 -5.90 0.88 0.62
C ALA A 178 -4.41 1.22 0.47
N PRO A 179 -4.03 2.24 -0.29
CA PRO A 179 -2.61 2.51 -0.54
C PRO A 179 -1.82 2.92 0.71
N THR A 180 -2.40 3.69 1.64
CA THR A 180 -1.80 3.97 2.96
C THR A 180 -2.86 3.91 4.07
N ASN A 181 -2.47 4.15 5.34
CA ASN A 181 -3.34 4.05 6.51
C ASN A 181 -3.95 2.65 6.67
N ILE A 182 -3.11 1.62 6.64
CA ILE A 182 -3.53 0.21 6.67
C ILE A 182 -2.81 -0.61 7.73
N LEU A 183 -3.49 -1.67 8.16
CA LEU A 183 -2.92 -2.84 8.80
C LEU A 183 -3.32 -4.05 7.96
N GLN A 184 -2.35 -4.78 7.43
CA GLN A 184 -2.62 -5.82 6.44
C GLN A 184 -1.74 -7.04 6.61
N HIS A 185 -2.35 -8.18 6.32
CA HIS A 185 -1.75 -9.49 6.24
C HIS A 185 -1.84 -10.00 4.81
N ARG A 186 -0.76 -10.56 4.28
CA ARG A 186 -0.73 -11.26 3.00
C ARG A 186 -0.28 -12.68 3.22
N ILE A 187 -1.09 -13.66 2.84
CA ILE A 187 -0.70 -15.06 2.76
C ILE A 187 -0.59 -15.40 1.28
N PHE A 188 0.54 -15.93 0.85
CA PHE A 188 0.77 -16.19 -0.57
C PHE A 188 1.44 -17.54 -0.78
N GLY A 189 1.20 -18.12 -1.94
CA GLY A 189 1.83 -19.35 -2.39
C GLY A 189 1.96 -19.38 -3.90
N SER A 190 3.03 -19.98 -4.41
CA SER A 190 3.23 -20.20 -5.83
C SER A 190 3.79 -21.58 -6.11
N TRP A 191 3.48 -22.10 -7.29
CA TRP A 191 3.99 -23.35 -7.81
C TRP A 191 4.42 -23.17 -9.27
N LYS A 192 5.70 -23.44 -9.54
CA LYS A 192 6.28 -23.42 -10.88
C LYS A 192 5.88 -24.69 -11.65
N LEU A 193 4.67 -24.68 -12.24
CA LEU A 193 4.10 -25.79 -13.01
C LEU A 193 5.00 -26.24 -14.18
N ARG A 194 5.61 -25.26 -14.86
CA ARG A 194 6.59 -25.43 -15.94
C ARG A 194 7.66 -24.35 -15.82
N ASN A 195 8.75 -24.49 -16.56
CA ASN A 195 9.83 -23.48 -16.57
C ASN A 195 9.31 -22.07 -16.96
N ASN A 196 8.24 -22.00 -17.75
CA ASN A 196 7.58 -20.78 -18.20
C ASN A 196 6.19 -20.53 -17.61
N VAL A 197 5.71 -21.36 -16.67
CA VAL A 197 4.35 -21.24 -16.12
C VAL A 197 4.39 -21.34 -14.60
N THR A 198 3.86 -20.34 -13.92
CA THR A 198 3.71 -20.30 -12.46
C THR A 198 2.24 -20.10 -12.09
N ALA A 199 1.67 -20.99 -11.29
CA ALA A 199 0.40 -20.74 -10.62
C ALA A 199 0.66 -20.08 -9.27
N ALA A 200 -0.12 -19.08 -8.91
CA ALA A 200 0.00 -18.38 -7.64
C ALA A 200 -1.38 -18.13 -7.01
N TYR A 201 -1.40 -18.08 -5.69
CA TYR A 201 -2.54 -17.70 -4.89
C TYR A 201 -2.11 -16.70 -3.85
N THR A 202 -2.92 -15.65 -3.66
CA THR A 202 -2.70 -14.62 -2.65
C THR A 202 -4.00 -14.35 -1.92
N LEU A 203 -3.95 -14.37 -0.59
CA LEU A 203 -5.00 -13.93 0.31
C LEU A 203 -4.53 -12.69 1.06
N TRP A 204 -5.24 -11.60 0.84
CA TRP A 204 -5.10 -10.36 1.58
C TRP A 204 -6.16 -10.31 2.67
N VAL A 205 -5.75 -10.00 3.90
CA VAL A 205 -6.64 -9.73 5.03
C VAL A 205 -6.20 -8.41 5.64
N GLY A 206 -7.02 -7.38 5.54
CA GLY A 206 -6.60 -6.04 5.96
C GLY A 206 -7.75 -5.13 6.34
N ARG A 207 -7.36 -4.03 6.99
CA ARG A 207 -8.25 -2.95 7.42
C ARG A 207 -7.49 -1.62 7.44
N THR A 208 -8.24 -0.53 7.46
CA THR A 208 -7.78 0.80 7.79
C THR A 208 -7.23 0.84 9.20
N LEU A 209 -6.06 1.44 9.34
CA LEU A 209 -5.34 1.55 10.60
C LEU A 209 -6.01 2.56 11.54
N ASN A 210 -6.37 3.74 11.03
CA ASN A 210 -7.07 4.77 11.77
C ASN A 210 -8.23 5.35 10.94
N ILE A 211 -9.46 5.06 11.36
CA ILE A 211 -10.67 5.48 10.66
C ILE A 211 -11.02 6.96 10.84
N ASN A 212 -10.38 7.64 11.81
CA ASN A 212 -10.66 9.04 12.14
C ASN A 212 -9.74 10.01 11.39
N LEU A 213 -8.96 9.53 10.42
CA LEU A 213 -8.13 10.38 9.58
C LEU A 213 -8.88 10.81 8.33
N GLN A 214 -8.51 11.96 7.78
CA GLN A 214 -8.97 12.41 6.47
C GLN A 214 -8.75 11.30 5.43
N HIS A 215 -9.68 11.14 4.48
CA HIS A 215 -9.57 10.15 3.39
C HIS A 215 -9.39 8.68 3.83
N ALA A 216 -9.69 8.34 5.08
CA ALA A 216 -9.70 6.95 5.53
C ALA A 216 -10.69 6.13 4.67
N VAL A 217 -10.21 5.01 4.10
CA VAL A 217 -11.03 4.14 3.25
C VAL A 217 -11.76 3.13 4.11
N VAL A 218 -12.98 3.41 4.53
CA VAL A 218 -13.67 2.59 5.54
C VAL A 218 -14.77 1.70 4.93
N ALA A 219 -14.89 0.47 5.42
CA ALA A 219 -15.96 -0.45 5.05
C ALA A 219 -17.35 0.11 5.41
N SER A 220 -18.33 -0.17 4.56
CA SER A 220 -19.70 0.25 4.78
C SER A 220 -20.24 -0.22 6.13
N GLY A 221 -20.92 0.69 6.85
CA GLY A 221 -21.50 0.39 8.16
C GLY A 221 -20.54 0.45 9.35
N THR A 222 -19.26 0.81 9.14
CA THR A 222 -18.32 1.02 10.25
C THR A 222 -18.71 2.29 11.02
N ALA A 223 -18.91 2.16 12.33
CA ALA A 223 -19.25 3.29 13.18
C ALA A 223 -18.00 4.11 13.56
N PRO A 224 -18.11 5.46 13.66
CA PRO A 224 -17.02 6.30 14.17
C PRO A 224 -16.48 5.80 15.53
N GLY A 225 -15.17 5.86 15.72
CA GLY A 225 -14.50 5.39 16.94
C GLY A 225 -14.38 3.86 17.11
N THR A 226 -14.89 3.07 16.16
CA THR A 226 -14.72 1.60 16.18
C THR A 226 -13.53 1.16 15.33
N ALA A 227 -12.99 -0.02 15.62
CA ALA A 227 -12.03 -0.64 14.72
C ALA A 227 -12.75 -1.18 13.48
N GLU A 228 -12.24 -0.88 12.29
CA GLU A 228 -12.81 -1.44 11.06
C GLU A 228 -12.69 -2.99 11.06
N PRO A 229 -13.72 -3.71 10.59
CA PRO A 229 -13.61 -5.15 10.36
C PRO A 229 -12.52 -5.48 9.33
N ASN A 230 -11.87 -6.63 9.51
CA ASN A 230 -10.94 -7.14 8.51
C ASN A 230 -11.71 -7.56 7.25
N LEU A 231 -11.35 -6.96 6.12
CA LEU A 231 -11.81 -7.38 4.82
C LEU A 231 -10.86 -8.42 4.22
N ARG A 232 -11.37 -9.25 3.33
CA ARG A 232 -10.60 -10.31 2.66
C ARG A 232 -10.69 -10.16 1.16
N ARG A 233 -9.55 -10.27 0.48
CA ARG A 233 -9.46 -10.38 -0.98
C ARG A 233 -8.62 -11.59 -1.33
N MET A 234 -9.12 -12.40 -2.26
CA MET A 234 -8.42 -13.57 -2.77
C MET A 234 -8.08 -13.33 -4.23
N GLN A 235 -6.90 -13.77 -4.65
CA GLN A 235 -6.44 -13.70 -6.02
C GLN A 235 -5.78 -15.01 -6.41
N PHE A 236 -6.06 -15.46 -7.63
CA PHE A 236 -5.41 -16.61 -8.24
C PHE A 236 -4.86 -16.19 -9.60
N ASP A 237 -3.55 -16.38 -9.79
CA ASP A 237 -2.85 -15.96 -10.99
C ASP A 237 -2.20 -17.16 -11.67
N LEU A 238 -2.21 -17.17 -13.00
CA LEU A 238 -1.41 -18.07 -13.82
C LEU A 238 -0.50 -17.23 -14.70
N VAL A 239 0.77 -17.13 -14.31
CA VAL A 239 1.76 -16.28 -14.98
C VAL A 239 2.53 -17.10 -16.01
N TYR A 240 2.52 -16.63 -17.26
CA TYR A 240 3.31 -17.18 -18.35
C TYR A 240 4.48 -16.24 -18.69
N SER A 241 5.68 -16.79 -18.87
CA SER A 241 6.87 -16.04 -19.29
C SER A 241 7.37 -16.55 -20.65
N PHE A 242 7.73 -15.64 -21.56
CA PHE A 242 8.23 -15.97 -22.90
C PHE A 242 9.72 -16.31 -22.89
#